data_AF-W6M9C9-F1
#
_entry.id   AF-W6M9C9-F1
#
_cell.length_a   1.000
_cell.length_b   1.000
_cell.length_c   1.000
_cell.angle_alpha   90.00
_cell.angle_beta   90.00
_cell.angle_gamma   90.00
#
_symmetry.space_group_name_H-M   'P 1'
#
loop_
_entity.id
_entity.type
_entity.pdbx_description
1 polymer ?
#
loop_
_entity_poly.entity_id
_entity_poly.type
_entity_poly.pdbx_seq_one_letter_code
_entity_poly.pdbx_strand_id
1 'polypeptide(L)' 'MAHALQTRVGKARYALRKQTVEPVFGIIKSAMGFRQFLLRGLEHVTHEWTLVCLAWNLKRMAVLRP' A
#
# COMPACT_ATOMS: atom_id res chain seq x y z
N MET A 1 -12.09 -6.81 15.66
CA MET A 1 -11.96 -6.85 14.17
C MET A 1 -12.86 -7.89 13.51
N ALA A 2 -12.92 -9.14 14.02
CA ALA A 2 -13.69 -10.22 13.39
C ALA A 2 -15.18 -9.87 13.16
N HIS A 3 -15.88 -9.31 14.15
CA HIS A 3 -17.30 -8.94 14.02
C HIS A 3 -17.57 -7.91 12.90
N ALA A 4 -16.73 -6.87 12.78
CA ALA A 4 -16.90 -5.83 11.77
C ALA A 4 -16.78 -6.37 10.33
N LEU A 5 -15.89 -7.34 10.10
CA LEU A 5 -15.69 -7.99 8.79
C LEU A 5 -16.79 -9.00 8.45
N GLN A 6 -17.61 -9.44 9.41
CA GLN A 6 -18.72 -10.37 9.17
C GLN A 6 -19.99 -9.68 8.68
N THR A 7 -20.15 -8.37 8.95
CA THR A 7 -21.28 -7.58 8.47
C THR A 7 -21.26 -7.46 6.94
N ARG A 8 -22.43 -7.34 6.30
CA ARG A 8 -22.55 -7.09 4.85
C ARG A 8 -21.73 -5.86 4.41
N VAL A 9 -21.82 -4.78 5.18
CA VAL A 9 -21.07 -3.53 4.93
C VAL A 9 -19.56 -3.76 5.05
N GLY A 10 -19.11 -4.49 6.08
CA GLY A 10 -17.71 -4.83 6.27
C GLY A 10 -17.16 -5.69 5.13
N LYS A 11 -17.91 -6.70 4.68
CA LYS A 11 -17.53 -7.55 3.53
C LYS A 11 -17.40 -6.73 2.25
N ALA A 12 -18.37 -5.85 1.98
CA ALA A 12 -18.34 -4.97 0.81
C ALA A 12 -17.11 -4.04 0.84
N ARG A 13 -16.83 -3.38 1.97
CA ARG A 13 -15.65 -2.53 2.13
C ARG A 13 -14.35 -3.33 2.02
N TYR A 14 -14.29 -4.53 2.57
CA TYR A 14 -13.10 -5.37 2.49
C TYR A 14 -12.83 -5.83 1.05
N ALA A 15 -13.87 -6.13 0.27
CA ALA A 15 -13.74 -6.53 -1.14
C ALA A 15 -13.05 -5.47 -2.00
N LEU A 16 -13.22 -4.18 -1.69
CA LEU A 16 -12.57 -3.07 -2.39
C LEU A 16 -11.03 -3.10 -2.26
N ARG A 17 -10.47 -3.81 -1.29
CA ARG A 17 -9.00 -3.92 -1.12
C ARG A 17 -8.32 -4.51 -2.35
N LYS A 18 -8.98 -5.45 -3.03
CA LYS A 18 -8.50 -6.12 -4.24
C LYS A 18 -8.14 -5.14 -5.36
N GLN A 19 -8.89 -4.04 -5.48
CA GLN A 19 -8.69 -3.04 -6.54
C GLN A 19 -7.97 -1.78 -6.05
N THR A 20 -7.84 -1.59 -4.72
CA THR A 20 -7.26 -0.37 -4.15
C THR A 20 -5.86 -0.60 -3.61
N VAL A 21 -5.74 -1.31 -2.49
CA VAL A 21 -4.46 -1.43 -1.76
C VAL A 21 -3.63 -2.61 -2.22
N GLU A 22 -4.23 -3.73 -2.62
CA GLU A 22 -3.51 -4.92 -3.07
C GLU A 22 -2.67 -4.65 -4.33
N PRO A 23 -3.16 -3.94 -5.36
CA PRO A 23 -2.36 -3.60 -6.53
C PRO A 23 -1.17 -2.70 -6.17
N VAL A 24 -1.38 -1.72 -5.28
CA VAL A 24 -0.31 -0.82 -4.81
C VAL A 24 0.81 -1.62 -4.14
N PHE A 25 0.47 -2.57 -3.26
CA PHE A 25 1.47 -3.44 -2.65
C PHE A 25 2.19 -4.33 -3.66
N GLY A 26 1.47 -4.86 -4.66
CA GLY A 26 2.07 -5.63 -5.75
C GLY A 26 3.07 -4.81 -6.55
N ILE A 27 2.73 -3.57 -6.89
CA ILE A 27 3.59 -2.63 -7.61
C ILE A 27 4.82 -2.28 -6.78
N ILE A 28 4.66 -1.91 -5.52
CA ILE A 28 5.78 -1.58 -4.62
C ILE A 28 6.77 -2.75 -4.54
N LYS A 29 6.26 -3.98 -4.40
CA LYS A 29 7.11 -5.17 -4.27
C LYS A 29 7.77 -5.61 -5.59
N SER A 30 7.01 -5.66 -6.67
CA SER A 30 7.47 -6.25 -7.93
C SER A 30 7.99 -5.23 -8.92
N ALA A 31 7.35 -4.08 -9.06
CA ALA A 31 7.72 -3.06 -10.05
C ALA A 31 8.66 -1.98 -9.50
N MET A 32 8.63 -1.71 -8.19
CA MET A 32 9.59 -0.82 -7.53
C MET A 32 10.71 -1.58 -6.80
N GLY A 33 10.60 -2.91 -6.69
CA GLY A 33 11.64 -3.78 -6.10
C GLY A 33 11.77 -3.70 -4.58
N PHE A 34 10.85 -3.03 -3.87
CA PHE A 34 10.93 -2.87 -2.42
C PHE A 34 10.41 -4.14 -1.70
N ARG A 35 11.34 -5.04 -1.35
CA ARG A 35 11.03 -6.35 -0.74
C ARG A 35 11.31 -6.44 0.75
N GLN A 36 12.21 -5.61 1.25
CA GLN A 36 12.66 -5.61 2.64
C GLN A 36 12.93 -4.18 3.10
N PHE A 37 12.71 -3.94 4.40
CA PHE A 37 13.14 -2.71 5.05
C PHE A 37 14.64 -2.79 5.35
N LEU A 38 15.32 -1.67 5.16
CA LEU A 38 16.74 -1.52 5.46
C LEU A 38 16.96 -1.13 6.92
N LEU A 39 16.02 -0.38 7.50
CA LEU A 39 16.10 0.10 8.87
C LEU A 39 15.38 -0.85 9.85
N ARG A 40 15.77 -0.77 11.13
CA ARG A 40 15.14 -1.48 12.23
C ARG A 40 14.53 -0.49 13.22
N GLY A 41 13.46 -0.92 13.89
CA GLY A 41 12.66 -0.09 14.79
C GLY A 41 11.47 0.54 14.09
N LEU A 42 10.33 0.62 14.79
CA LEU A 42 9.05 1.04 14.21
C LEU A 42 9.12 2.46 13.63
N GLU A 43 9.77 3.37 14.33
CA GLU A 43 9.94 4.77 13.90
C GLU A 43 10.71 4.85 12.58
N HIS A 44 11.90 4.25 12.51
CA HIS A 44 12.71 4.27 11.30
C HIS A 44 12.06 3.57 10.11
N VAL A 45 11.42 2.41 10.36
CA VAL A 45 10.63 1.68 9.33
C VAL A 45 9.47 2.53 8.83
N THR A 46 8.84 3.33 9.69
CA THR A 46 7.75 4.25 9.29
C THR A 46 8.27 5.34 8.35
N HIS A 47 9.46 5.89 8.62
CA HIS A 47 10.09 6.86 7.72
C HIS A 47 10.43 6.24 6.36
N GLU A 48 11.03 5.05 6.36
CA GLU A 48 11.35 4.31 5.13
C GLU A 48 10.08 4.02 4.31
N TRP A 49 9.02 3.55 4.97
CA TRP A 49 7.73 3.31 4.34
C TRP A 49 7.11 4.58 3.75
N THR A 50 7.26 5.72 4.43
CA THR A 50 6.77 7.02 3.94
C THR A 50 7.47 7.41 2.64
N LEU A 51 8.79 7.20 2.54
CA LEU A 51 9.55 7.45 1.32
C LEU A 51 9.10 6.54 0.16
N VAL A 52 8.87 5.25 0.42
CA VAL A 52 8.36 4.31 -0.58
C VAL A 52 6.98 4.74 -1.08
N CYS A 53 6.09 5.15 -0.19
CA CYS A 53 4.77 5.66 -0.55
C CYS A 53 4.86 6.94 -1.40
N LEU A 54 5.75 7.86 -1.04
CA LEU A 54 6.00 9.08 -1.81
C LEU A 54 6.49 8.74 -3.23
N ALA A 55 7.47 7.86 -3.36
CA ALA A 55 8.01 7.43 -4.65
C ALA A 55 6.92 6.80 -5.54
N TRP A 56 6.05 5.97 -4.97
CA TRP A 56 4.90 5.42 -5.68
C TRP A 56 3.94 6.52 -6.16
N ASN A 57 3.58 7.46 -5.29
CA ASN A 57 2.67 8.55 -5.63
C ASN A 57 3.24 9.42 -6.76
N LEU A 58 4.53 9.77 -6.71
CA LEU A 58 5.21 10.52 -7.76
C LEU A 58 5.21 9.76 -9.09
N LYS A 59 5.54 8.46 -9.08
CA LYS A 59 5.49 7.61 -10.28
C LYS A 59 4.08 7.58 -10.89
N ARG A 60 3.06 7.43 -10.05
CA ARG A 60 1.66 7.43 -10.48
C ARG A 60 1.25 8.78 -11.07
N MET A 61 1.60 9.89 -10.42
CA MET A 61 1.30 11.24 -10.93
C MET A 61 1.99 11.52 -12.26
N ALA A 62 3.22 11.05 -12.45
CA ALA A 62 3.94 11.21 -13.72
C ALA A 62 3.26 10.47 -14.88
N VAL A 63 2.71 9.28 -14.65
CA VAL A 63 1.95 8.51 -15.66
C VAL A 63 0.57 9.11 -15.93
N LEU A 64 -0.06 9.71 -14.92
CA LEU A 64 -1.38 10.35 -15.03
C LEU A 64 -1.32 11.79 -15.55
N ARG A 65 -0.13 12.36 -15.72
CA ARG A 65 0.03 13.68 -16.33
C ARG A 65 -0.29 13.55 -17.84
N PRO A 66 -1.15 14.43 -18.39
CA PRO A 66 -1.48 14.43 -19.82
C PRO A 66 -0.26 14.76 -20.69
#